data_AF-M6HYG1-F1
#
_entry.id   AF-M6HYG1-F1
#
_cell.length_a   1.000
_cell.length_b   1.000
_cell.length_c   1.000
_cell.angle_alpha   90.00
_cell.angle_beta   90.00
_cell.angle_gamma   90.00
#
_symmetry.space_group_name_H-M   'P 1'
#
loop_
_entity.id
_entity.type
_entity.pdbx_description
1 polymer ?
#
loop_
_entity_poly.entity_id
_entity_poly.type
_entity_poly.pdbx_seq_one_letter_code
_entity_poly.pdbx_strand_id
1 'polypeptide(L)'
;MALFNPAKTRIWSKNTPADGDLIDEEVDRQYENDQYLKDRIDLAESNFLATQIPLGGIIEDNLNITSTSNFKEANGQSISRISFSVLWNLVKRSITGIVPATDRISCINHGCIEGQLVKFSFTGGGVSALVNYYVRNPTTNDFQISSTATGSILDLTSSQTGEMIINVEYGFGDGSTTFNVPDRRGIFARGAGVHGSRSKAAGGNYDGGAVGYAGQDQLFRHVHELWLNSNNNTVGGTTAYSSGAGPNTPSSASANGASPGYSIRSVISDGSNGTPRAGDENTPAYIAVKYKVRVA
;
A
#
# COMPACT_ATOMS: atom_id res chain seq x y z
N MET A 1 -37.69 -15.32 7.39
CA MET A 1 -38.80 -16.04 8.05
C MET A 1 -38.75 -17.46 7.54
N ALA A 2 -38.38 -18.44 8.38
CA ALA A 2 -38.35 -19.84 7.95
C ALA A 2 -39.79 -20.29 7.66
N LEU A 3 -40.07 -20.69 6.42
CA LEU A 3 -41.33 -21.32 6.05
C LEU A 3 -41.31 -22.74 6.61
N PHE A 4 -41.91 -22.93 7.78
CA PHE A 4 -42.26 -24.27 8.25
C PHE A 4 -43.16 -24.91 7.20
N ASN A 5 -42.78 -26.09 6.70
CA ASN A 5 -43.62 -26.84 5.78
C ASN A 5 -44.88 -27.31 6.54
N PRO A 6 -46.07 -26.75 6.26
CA PRO A 6 -47.28 -27.06 7.01
C PRO A 6 -47.84 -28.45 6.65
N ALA A 7 -47.25 -29.17 5.69
CA ALA A 7 -47.69 -30.49 5.27
C ALA A 7 -47.19 -31.65 6.16
N LYS A 8 -46.22 -31.43 7.07
CA LYS A 8 -45.77 -32.48 8.00
C LYS A 8 -46.61 -32.46 9.28
N THR A 9 -47.81 -33.03 9.24
CA THR A 9 -48.61 -33.37 10.43
C THR A 9 -48.67 -34.88 10.59
N ARG A 10 -47.91 -35.45 11.55
CA ARG A 10 -48.01 -36.89 11.87
C ARG A 10 -48.92 -37.05 13.09
N ILE A 11 -50.03 -37.77 12.92
CA ILE A 11 -51.01 -38.01 13.99
C ILE A 11 -50.67 -39.36 14.64
N TRP A 12 -50.33 -39.34 15.93
CA TRP A 12 -50.12 -40.57 16.72
C TRP A 12 -51.47 -41.16 17.13
N SER A 13 -51.69 -42.45 16.87
CA SER A 13 -52.94 -43.13 17.23
C SER A 13 -52.66 -44.44 17.96
N LYS A 14 -53.70 -45.04 18.54
CA LYS A 14 -53.62 -46.30 19.29
C LYS A 14 -53.23 -47.51 18.42
N ASN A 15 -53.25 -47.33 17.10
CA ASN A 15 -52.99 -48.37 16.10
C ASN A 15 -51.58 -48.22 15.49
N THR A 16 -50.77 -47.27 15.98
CA THR A 16 -49.39 -47.09 15.56
C THR A 16 -48.56 -48.31 16.00
N PRO A 17 -47.90 -49.04 15.07
CA PRO A 17 -47.05 -50.18 15.40
C PRO A 17 -45.96 -49.84 16.42
N ALA A 18 -45.66 -50.80 17.31
CA ALA A 18 -44.62 -50.68 18.34
C ALA A 18 -43.28 -51.31 17.89
N ASP A 19 -43.02 -51.30 16.57
CA ASP A 19 -41.84 -51.89 15.93
C ASP A 19 -40.59 -51.02 16.02
N GLY A 20 -40.73 -49.75 16.39
CA GLY A 20 -39.60 -48.81 16.58
C GLY A 20 -39.28 -48.00 15.32
N ASP A 21 -39.62 -48.49 14.13
CA ASP A 21 -39.39 -47.85 12.84
C ASP A 21 -39.92 -46.41 12.78
N LEU A 22 -41.04 -46.15 13.46
CA LEU A 22 -41.68 -44.83 13.46
C LEU A 22 -41.01 -43.82 14.40
N ILE A 23 -40.27 -44.31 15.40
CA ILE A 23 -39.39 -43.50 16.27
C ILE A 23 -38.10 -43.20 15.51
N ASP A 24 -37.54 -44.20 14.82
CA ASP A 24 -36.33 -44.04 14.02
C ASP A 24 -36.54 -43.01 12.89
N GLU A 25 -37.68 -43.06 12.19
CA GLU A 25 -38.05 -42.05 11.19
C GLU A 25 -38.24 -40.63 11.75
N GLU A 26 -38.60 -40.48 13.03
CA GLU A 26 -38.72 -39.18 13.69
C GLU A 26 -37.34 -38.67 14.12
N VAL A 27 -36.49 -39.54 14.64
CA VAL A 27 -35.10 -39.22 15.00
C VAL A 27 -34.32 -38.80 13.76
N ASP A 28 -34.43 -39.54 12.65
CA ASP A 28 -33.77 -39.20 11.39
C ASP A 28 -34.22 -37.83 10.87
N ARG A 29 -35.53 -37.53 10.93
CA ARG A 29 -36.05 -36.21 10.54
C ARG A 29 -35.54 -35.08 11.40
N GLN A 30 -35.47 -35.28 12.71
CA GLN A 30 -34.93 -34.27 13.63
C GLN A 30 -33.43 -34.07 13.38
N TYR A 31 -32.69 -35.16 13.16
CA TYR A 31 -31.28 -35.13 12.82
C TYR A 31 -31.03 -34.37 11.51
N GLU A 32 -31.80 -34.62 10.45
CA GLU A 32 -31.72 -33.87 9.20
C GLU A 32 -31.99 -32.37 9.38
N ASN A 33 -32.97 -32.02 10.22
CA ASN A 33 -33.29 -30.62 10.52
C ASN A 33 -32.17 -29.93 11.32
N ASP A 34 -31.60 -30.62 12.30
CA ASP A 34 -30.49 -30.12 13.11
C ASP A 34 -29.23 -29.94 12.27
N GLN A 35 -28.95 -30.89 11.36
CA GLN A 35 -27.86 -30.78 10.39
C GLN A 35 -28.06 -29.59 9.45
N TYR A 36 -29.29 -29.40 8.93
CA TYR A 36 -29.61 -28.24 8.10
C TYR A 36 -29.41 -26.90 8.85
N LEU A 37 -29.83 -26.82 10.12
CA LEU A 37 -29.61 -25.64 10.95
C LEU A 37 -28.11 -25.39 11.20
N LYS A 38 -27.34 -26.45 11.48
CA LYS A 38 -25.88 -26.36 11.66
C LYS A 38 -25.20 -25.82 10.41
N ASP A 39 -25.52 -26.39 9.24
CA ASP A 39 -24.96 -25.96 7.96
C ASP A 39 -25.29 -24.49 7.65
N ARG A 40 -26.50 -24.03 8.00
CA ARG A 40 -26.92 -22.64 7.84
C ARG A 40 -26.20 -21.68 8.79
N ILE A 41 -25.97 -22.09 10.03
CA ILE A 41 -25.20 -21.32 11.01
C ILE A 41 -23.75 -21.23 10.55
N ASP A 42 -23.15 -22.34 10.13
CA ASP A 42 -21.76 -22.39 9.65
C ASP A 42 -21.58 -21.54 8.39
N LEU A 43 -22.55 -21.56 7.48
CA LEU A 43 -22.56 -20.69 6.31
C LEU A 43 -22.70 -19.21 6.69
N ALA A 44 -23.57 -18.89 7.65
CA ALA A 44 -23.75 -17.51 8.12
C ALA A 44 -22.49 -16.99 8.83
N GLU A 45 -21.85 -17.82 9.65
CA GLU A 45 -20.59 -17.52 10.33
C GLU A 45 -19.45 -17.35 9.32
N SER A 46 -19.35 -18.24 8.31
CA SER A 46 -18.42 -18.10 7.19
C SER A 46 -18.63 -16.80 6.42
N ASN A 47 -19.87 -16.43 6.11
CA ASN A 47 -20.20 -15.19 5.41
C ASN A 47 -19.89 -13.94 6.27
N PHE A 48 -20.12 -14.00 7.58
CA PHE A 48 -19.78 -12.92 8.51
C PHE A 48 -18.27 -12.73 8.65
N LEU A 49 -17.51 -13.83 8.66
CA LEU A 49 -16.05 -13.81 8.59
C LEU A 49 -15.56 -13.29 7.23
N ALA A 50 -16.24 -13.61 6.13
CA ALA A 50 -15.93 -13.11 4.79
C ALA A 50 -16.30 -11.62 4.59
N THR A 51 -17.19 -11.05 5.43
CA THR A 51 -17.45 -9.61 5.50
C THR A 51 -16.45 -8.86 6.39
N GLN A 52 -15.46 -9.54 6.97
CA GLN A 52 -14.37 -8.90 7.69
C GLN A 52 -13.38 -8.22 6.74
N ILE A 53 -12.63 -7.26 7.28
CA ILE A 53 -11.45 -6.68 6.66
C ILE A 53 -10.59 -7.83 6.09
N PRO A 54 -10.29 -7.85 4.78
CA PRO A 54 -9.55 -8.94 4.15
C PRO A 54 -8.15 -9.04 4.73
N LEU A 55 -7.54 -10.23 4.64
CA LEU A 55 -6.15 -10.44 5.00
C LEU A 55 -5.23 -9.43 4.30
N GLY A 56 -4.34 -8.81 5.07
CA GLY A 56 -3.47 -7.73 4.62
C GLY A 56 -4.14 -6.35 4.52
N GLY A 57 -5.45 -6.26 4.75
CA GLY A 57 -6.16 -4.98 4.86
C GLY A 57 -5.68 -4.17 6.06
N ILE A 58 -5.60 -2.85 5.88
CA ILE A 58 -5.14 -1.91 6.90
C ILE A 58 -6.33 -1.07 7.39
N ILE A 59 -6.45 -0.93 8.70
CA ILE A 59 -7.47 -0.12 9.37
C ILE A 59 -6.83 0.89 10.33
N GLU A 60 -7.58 1.94 10.63
CA GLU A 60 -7.31 2.81 11.77
C GLU A 60 -7.94 2.21 13.05
N ASP A 61 -7.17 2.14 14.12
CA ASP A 61 -7.61 1.62 15.43
C ASP A 61 -7.05 2.50 16.57
N ASN A 62 -7.52 3.74 16.62
CA ASN A 62 -7.01 4.76 17.55
C ASN A 62 -7.22 4.40 19.03
N LEU A 63 -8.27 3.62 19.33
CA LEU A 63 -8.56 3.15 20.69
C LEU A 63 -7.84 1.84 21.04
N ASN A 64 -7.11 1.24 20.09
CA ASN A 64 -6.36 0.00 20.26
C ASN A 64 -7.23 -1.18 20.74
N ILE A 65 -8.45 -1.30 20.18
CA ILE A 65 -9.44 -2.29 20.62
C ILE A 65 -9.50 -3.56 19.75
N THR A 66 -8.87 -3.54 18.58
CA THR A 66 -8.88 -4.72 17.70
C THR A 66 -8.08 -5.88 18.31
N SER A 67 -8.57 -7.10 18.08
CA SER A 67 -7.93 -8.31 18.61
C SER A 67 -6.50 -8.46 18.10
N THR A 68 -5.57 -8.73 19.03
CA THR A 68 -4.15 -8.92 18.74
C THR A 68 -3.83 -10.25 18.05
N SER A 69 -4.77 -11.21 18.05
CA SER A 69 -4.68 -12.43 17.22
C SER A 69 -4.96 -12.12 15.76
N ASN A 70 -5.81 -11.14 15.51
CA ASN A 70 -6.42 -10.87 14.22
C ASN A 70 -5.75 -9.70 13.50
N PHE A 71 -5.21 -8.77 14.28
CA PHE A 71 -4.59 -7.54 13.82
C PHE A 71 -3.26 -7.30 14.52
N LYS A 72 -2.31 -6.71 13.78
CA LYS A 72 -1.01 -6.27 14.28
C LYS A 72 -0.76 -4.82 13.89
N GLU A 73 -0.04 -4.09 14.72
CA GLU A 73 0.41 -2.72 14.38
C GLU A 73 1.17 -2.74 13.04
N ALA A 74 0.81 -1.84 12.13
CA ALA A 74 1.52 -1.65 10.86
C ALA A 74 2.75 -0.76 11.08
N ASN A 75 3.74 -1.30 11.78
CA ASN A 75 4.95 -0.61 12.24
C ASN A 75 6.25 -1.31 11.80
N GLY A 76 6.21 -2.17 10.80
CA GLY A 76 7.39 -2.92 10.33
C GLY A 76 7.80 -4.12 11.18
N GLN A 77 7.06 -4.45 12.24
CA GLN A 77 7.41 -5.57 13.14
C GLN A 77 7.47 -6.92 12.41
N SER A 78 8.34 -7.81 12.88
CA SER A 78 8.40 -9.19 12.43
C SER A 78 7.32 -10.05 13.13
N ILE A 79 6.57 -10.83 12.36
CA ILE A 79 5.56 -11.77 12.87
C ILE A 79 5.80 -13.19 12.33
N SER A 80 5.29 -14.21 13.02
CA SER A 80 5.54 -15.62 12.69
C SER A 80 4.90 -16.04 11.37
N ARG A 81 5.70 -16.69 10.49
CA ARG A 81 5.19 -17.34 9.27
C ARG A 81 4.31 -18.55 9.56
N ILE A 82 4.51 -19.21 10.71
CA ILE A 82 3.73 -20.39 11.11
C ILE A 82 2.34 -19.94 11.60
N SER A 83 2.30 -18.98 12.54
CA SER A 83 1.04 -18.49 13.09
C SER A 83 0.18 -17.76 12.06
N PHE A 84 0.80 -17.07 11.09
CA PHE A 84 0.11 -16.27 10.08
C PHE A 84 0.38 -16.79 8.66
N SER A 85 0.36 -18.11 8.50
CA SER A 85 0.73 -18.81 7.26
C SER A 85 -0.19 -18.48 6.08
N VAL A 86 -1.48 -18.25 6.33
CA VAL A 86 -2.44 -17.87 5.27
C VAL A 86 -2.07 -16.52 4.67
N LEU A 87 -1.81 -15.50 5.49
CA LEU A 87 -1.34 -14.20 5.01
C LEU A 87 0.01 -14.33 4.29
N TRP A 88 0.96 -15.06 4.89
CA TRP A 88 2.27 -15.24 4.27
C TRP A 88 2.17 -15.87 2.87
N ASN A 89 1.32 -16.89 2.70
CA ASN A 89 1.08 -17.54 1.41
C ASN A 89 0.41 -16.63 0.38
N LEU A 90 -0.38 -15.65 0.79
CA LEU A 90 -0.93 -14.64 -0.14
C LEU A 90 0.19 -13.73 -0.69
N VAL A 91 1.15 -13.36 0.16
CA VAL A 91 2.19 -12.37 -0.14
C VAL A 91 3.43 -12.97 -0.83
N LYS A 92 3.77 -14.23 -0.52
CA LYS A 92 5.00 -14.88 -1.00
C LYS A 92 4.79 -15.74 -2.24
N ARG A 93 5.83 -15.88 -3.06
CA ARG A 93 5.94 -16.79 -4.20
C ARG A 93 7.30 -17.48 -4.18
N SER A 94 7.37 -18.67 -4.78
CA SER A 94 8.60 -19.45 -4.87
C SER A 94 9.18 -19.34 -6.27
N ILE A 95 10.41 -18.86 -6.36
CA ILE A 95 11.18 -18.76 -7.60
C ILE A 95 11.89 -20.09 -7.83
N THR A 96 11.60 -20.72 -8.96
CA THR A 96 12.15 -22.04 -9.31
C THR A 96 13.43 -21.95 -10.14
N GLY A 97 13.72 -20.78 -10.70
CA GLY A 97 14.93 -20.54 -11.49
C GLY A 97 14.91 -19.18 -12.16
N ILE A 98 16.08 -18.80 -12.66
CA ILE A 98 16.23 -17.70 -13.62
C ILE A 98 16.77 -18.32 -14.92
N VAL A 99 16.30 -17.82 -16.06
CA VAL A 99 16.74 -18.20 -17.40
C VAL A 99 17.51 -17.02 -18.02
N PRO A 100 18.84 -16.94 -17.81
CA PRO A 100 19.68 -15.82 -18.27
C PRO A 100 19.53 -15.48 -19.75
N ALA A 101 19.42 -16.50 -20.62
CA ALA A 101 19.32 -16.30 -22.06
C ALA A 101 18.08 -15.49 -22.52
N THR A 102 17.10 -15.30 -21.62
CA THR A 102 15.85 -14.57 -21.92
C THR A 102 15.49 -13.57 -20.83
N ASP A 103 16.34 -13.40 -19.81
CA ASP A 103 16.07 -12.58 -18.62
C ASP A 103 14.76 -12.92 -17.89
N ARG A 104 14.31 -14.18 -17.98
CA ARG A 104 13.04 -14.60 -17.37
C ARG A 104 13.25 -15.25 -16.02
N ILE A 105 12.43 -14.83 -15.06
CA ILE A 105 12.32 -15.41 -13.72
C ILE A 105 11.16 -16.40 -13.75
N SER A 106 11.44 -17.67 -13.46
CA SER A 106 10.45 -18.74 -13.44
C SER A 106 9.72 -18.77 -12.10
N CYS A 107 8.39 -18.66 -12.14
CA CYS A 107 7.52 -18.70 -10.98
C CYS A 107 6.11 -19.12 -11.41
N ILE A 108 5.74 -20.38 -11.19
CA ILE A 108 4.45 -20.92 -11.65
C ILE A 108 3.27 -20.20 -10.97
N ASN A 109 2.26 -19.85 -11.75
CA ASN A 109 1.02 -19.22 -11.29
C ASN A 109 1.26 -18.04 -10.34
N HIS A 110 2.20 -17.16 -10.70
CA HIS A 110 2.63 -16.09 -9.82
C HIS A 110 1.55 -15.01 -9.62
N GLY A 111 0.69 -14.80 -10.62
CA GLY A 111 -0.41 -13.83 -10.58
C GLY A 111 0.04 -12.36 -10.63
N CYS A 112 1.30 -12.11 -11.02
CA CYS A 112 1.84 -10.76 -11.13
C CYS A 112 1.38 -10.08 -12.42
N ILE A 113 1.24 -8.76 -12.37
CA ILE A 113 0.85 -7.92 -13.50
C ILE A 113 1.99 -6.98 -13.92
N GLU A 114 1.90 -6.45 -15.14
CA GLU A 114 2.86 -5.46 -15.66
C GLU A 114 2.97 -4.25 -14.73
N GLY A 115 4.20 -3.85 -14.42
CA GLY A 115 4.49 -2.70 -13.55
C GLY A 115 4.29 -2.96 -12.05
N GLN A 116 3.95 -4.18 -11.64
CA GLN A 116 3.86 -4.51 -10.22
C GLN A 116 5.22 -4.51 -9.55
N LEU A 117 5.29 -4.02 -8.31
CA LEU A 117 6.50 -4.09 -7.49
C LEU A 117 6.67 -5.48 -6.86
N VAL A 118 7.88 -6.01 -6.96
CA VAL A 118 8.30 -7.27 -6.33
C VAL A 118 9.65 -7.09 -5.63
N LYS A 119 9.93 -7.97 -4.66
CA LYS A 119 11.18 -7.99 -3.90
C LYS A 119 11.63 -9.43 -3.70
N PHE A 120 12.94 -9.69 -3.80
CA PHE A 120 13.52 -11.03 -3.71
C PHE A 120 14.29 -11.24 -2.41
N SER A 121 14.34 -12.50 -1.94
CA SER A 121 15.06 -12.90 -0.74
C SER A 121 16.55 -13.17 -0.98
N PHE A 122 17.00 -13.17 -2.23
CA PHE A 122 18.33 -13.62 -2.63
C PHE A 122 19.07 -12.56 -3.44
N THR A 123 20.41 -12.65 -3.43
CA THR A 123 21.33 -11.86 -4.24
C THR A 123 22.09 -12.80 -5.16
N GLY A 124 22.18 -12.45 -6.44
CA GLY A 124 22.82 -13.26 -7.48
C GLY A 124 22.08 -13.15 -8.81
N GLY A 125 22.71 -13.53 -9.92
CA GLY A 125 22.08 -13.52 -11.24
C GLY A 125 21.59 -12.15 -11.70
N GLY A 126 22.23 -11.06 -11.27
CA GLY A 126 21.80 -9.68 -11.56
C GLY A 126 20.77 -9.10 -10.57
N VAL A 127 20.22 -9.92 -9.67
CA VAL A 127 19.27 -9.52 -8.63
C VAL A 127 19.99 -9.20 -7.32
N SER A 128 19.54 -8.17 -6.62
CA SER A 128 19.96 -7.85 -5.26
C SER A 128 18.79 -8.06 -4.29
N ALA A 129 19.06 -8.77 -3.20
CA ALA A 129 18.06 -9.01 -2.16
C ALA A 129 17.52 -7.69 -1.60
N LEU A 130 16.24 -7.70 -1.20
CA LEU A 130 15.56 -6.57 -0.55
C LEU A 130 15.39 -5.31 -1.42
N VAL A 131 15.85 -5.33 -2.67
CA VAL A 131 15.63 -4.26 -3.65
C VAL A 131 14.26 -4.45 -4.33
N ASN A 132 13.56 -3.34 -4.55
CA ASN A 132 12.29 -3.32 -5.26
C ASN A 132 12.54 -3.33 -6.77
N TYR A 133 11.87 -4.24 -7.47
CA TYR A 133 11.89 -4.35 -8.93
C TYR A 133 10.47 -4.26 -9.50
N TYR A 134 10.36 -3.84 -10.75
CA TYR A 134 9.10 -3.79 -11.48
C TYR A 134 8.98 -5.01 -12.38
N VAL A 135 7.86 -5.73 -12.28
CA VAL A 135 7.50 -6.86 -13.15
C VAL A 135 7.26 -6.36 -14.56
N ARG A 136 7.89 -7.02 -15.54
CA ARG A 136 7.79 -6.74 -16.97
C ARG A 136 7.44 -8.01 -17.74
N ASN A 137 6.65 -7.87 -18.79
CA ASN A 137 6.25 -8.95 -19.70
C ASN A 137 5.82 -10.25 -18.99
N PRO A 138 4.90 -10.19 -18.00
CA PRO A 138 4.47 -11.37 -17.28
C PRO A 138 3.69 -12.32 -18.20
N THR A 139 3.91 -13.61 -18.02
CA THR A 139 3.01 -14.68 -18.46
C THR A 139 2.30 -15.26 -17.25
N THR A 140 1.72 -16.45 -17.35
CA THR A 140 1.19 -17.17 -16.19
C THR A 140 2.31 -17.69 -15.28
N ASN A 141 3.48 -18.03 -15.83
CA ASN A 141 4.49 -18.86 -15.15
C ASN A 141 5.89 -18.23 -15.09
N ASP A 142 6.07 -17.07 -15.70
CA ASP A 142 7.33 -16.35 -15.67
C ASP A 142 7.14 -14.88 -16.00
N PHE A 143 8.16 -14.08 -15.71
CA PHE A 143 8.18 -12.65 -16.00
C PHE A 143 9.63 -12.18 -16.10
N GLN A 144 9.83 -10.98 -16.62
CA GLN A 144 11.09 -10.26 -16.61
C GLN A 144 11.00 -9.13 -15.57
N ILE A 145 12.12 -8.48 -15.24
CA ILE A 145 12.11 -7.36 -14.28
C ILE A 145 12.85 -6.14 -14.79
N SER A 146 12.55 -4.99 -14.20
CA SER A 146 13.27 -3.72 -14.41
C SER A 146 13.51 -3.00 -13.08
N SER A 147 14.53 -2.15 -13.03
CA SER A 147 14.82 -1.28 -11.89
C SER A 147 13.89 -0.06 -11.82
N THR A 148 13.17 0.27 -12.90
CA THR A 148 12.24 1.39 -12.94
C THR A 148 10.92 1.00 -13.60
N ALA A 149 9.85 1.74 -13.32
CA ALA A 149 8.48 1.39 -13.73
C ALA A 149 8.32 1.14 -15.23
N THR A 150 9.04 1.89 -16.06
CA THR A 150 9.03 1.77 -17.53
C THR A 150 10.42 1.54 -18.11
N GLY A 151 11.38 1.07 -17.31
CA GLY A 151 12.77 0.91 -17.71
C GLY A 151 13.03 -0.26 -18.66
N SER A 152 14.29 -0.39 -19.08
CA SER A 152 14.78 -1.56 -19.80
C SER A 152 14.69 -2.82 -18.93
N ILE A 153 14.61 -3.97 -19.57
CA ILE A 153 14.73 -5.26 -18.89
C ILE A 153 16.11 -5.33 -18.21
N LEU A 154 16.13 -5.85 -16.99
CA LEU A 154 17.34 -6.11 -16.23
C LEU A 154 18.03 -7.34 -16.80
N ASP A 155 19.32 -7.21 -17.10
CA ASP A 155 20.17 -8.32 -17.55
C ASP A 155 20.38 -9.33 -16.38
N LEU A 156 19.90 -10.55 -16.57
CA LEU A 156 20.00 -11.62 -15.59
C LEU A 156 21.09 -12.60 -15.98
N THR A 157 22.07 -12.81 -15.10
CA THR A 157 23.35 -13.43 -15.49
C THR A 157 23.54 -14.89 -15.05
N SER A 158 22.71 -15.38 -14.13
CA SER A 158 22.77 -16.78 -13.64
C SER A 158 21.46 -17.21 -13.01
N SER A 159 21.20 -18.52 -12.97
CA SER A 159 20.02 -19.06 -12.30
C SER A 159 20.08 -18.82 -10.79
N GLN A 160 18.95 -18.46 -10.19
CA GLN A 160 18.75 -18.33 -8.75
C GLN A 160 17.43 -18.96 -8.35
N THR A 161 17.35 -19.42 -7.10
CA THR A 161 16.12 -19.91 -6.48
C THR A 161 15.91 -19.23 -5.14
N GLY A 162 14.66 -19.13 -4.69
CA GLY A 162 14.34 -18.52 -3.41
C GLY A 162 12.91 -18.01 -3.36
N GLU A 163 12.68 -17.02 -2.51
CA GLU A 163 11.36 -16.43 -2.32
C GLU A 163 11.26 -15.05 -2.94
N MET A 164 10.06 -14.73 -3.39
CA MET A 164 9.65 -13.41 -3.86
C MET A 164 8.44 -12.95 -3.05
N ILE A 165 8.40 -11.66 -2.72
CA ILE A 165 7.22 -11.00 -2.18
C ILE A 165 6.57 -10.16 -3.29
N ILE A 166 5.25 -10.28 -3.45
CA ILE A 166 4.46 -9.59 -4.49
C ILE A 166 3.78 -8.30 -4.00
N ASN A 167 3.88 -8.01 -2.70
CA ASN A 167 3.56 -6.70 -2.13
C ASN A 167 4.75 -6.24 -1.29
N VAL A 168 5.52 -5.30 -1.83
CA VAL A 168 6.81 -4.88 -1.27
C VAL A 168 6.72 -4.11 0.06
N GLU A 169 5.51 -3.79 0.52
CA GLU A 169 5.29 -3.29 1.89
C GLU A 169 5.64 -4.35 2.95
N TYR A 170 5.57 -5.63 2.60
CA TYR A 170 6.02 -6.72 3.46
C TYR A 170 7.54 -6.97 3.29
N GLY A 171 8.13 -7.59 4.31
CA GLY A 171 9.55 -7.97 4.32
C GLY A 171 9.76 -9.43 4.66
N PHE A 172 10.95 -9.95 4.39
CA PHE A 172 11.30 -11.35 4.62
C PHE A 172 11.57 -11.71 6.09
N GLY A 173 11.52 -10.76 7.02
CA GLY A 173 11.83 -10.98 8.43
C GLY A 173 13.28 -11.43 8.63
N ASP A 174 13.45 -12.46 9.45
CA ASP A 174 14.69 -13.22 9.63
C ASP A 174 15.08 -14.11 8.43
N GLY A 175 14.28 -14.10 7.35
CA GLY A 175 14.50 -14.91 6.16
C GLY A 175 14.06 -16.36 6.27
N SER A 176 13.49 -16.79 7.41
CA SER A 176 13.12 -18.20 7.63
C SER A 176 11.83 -18.39 8.39
N THR A 177 11.71 -17.85 9.60
CA THR A 177 10.59 -18.14 10.53
C THR A 177 9.61 -16.98 10.67
N THR A 178 9.98 -15.80 10.21
CA THR A 178 9.21 -14.55 10.36
C THR A 178 9.08 -13.77 9.06
N PHE A 179 8.15 -12.84 9.00
CA PHE A 179 8.03 -11.84 7.93
C PHE A 179 7.64 -10.49 8.53
N ASN A 180 8.04 -9.39 7.89
CA ASN A 180 7.69 -8.04 8.34
C ASN A 180 6.33 -7.64 7.79
N VAL A 181 5.48 -7.06 8.64
CA VAL A 181 4.27 -6.35 8.21
C VAL A 181 4.60 -4.95 7.66
N PRO A 182 3.67 -4.28 6.96
CA PRO A 182 3.86 -2.91 6.51
C PRO A 182 4.23 -1.94 7.64
N ASP A 183 4.95 -0.86 7.32
CA ASP A 183 5.19 0.27 8.21
C ASP A 183 4.45 1.51 7.67
N ARG A 184 3.45 1.97 8.42
CA ARG A 184 2.60 3.12 8.05
C ARG A 184 2.79 4.31 8.99
N ARG A 185 3.83 4.29 9.83
CA ARG A 185 4.12 5.40 10.74
C ARG A 185 4.64 6.60 9.95
N GLY A 186 4.10 7.79 10.23
CA GLY A 186 4.61 9.06 9.69
C GLY A 186 4.37 9.31 8.20
N ILE A 187 3.66 8.42 7.49
CA ILE A 187 3.43 8.55 6.04
C ILE A 187 1.95 8.58 5.69
N PHE A 188 1.60 9.30 4.62
CA PHE A 188 0.25 9.31 4.07
C PHE A 188 0.05 8.18 3.06
N ALA A 189 -1.15 7.60 3.05
CA ALA A 189 -1.56 6.70 1.99
C ALA A 189 -1.97 7.50 0.74
N ARG A 190 -1.53 7.02 -0.43
CA ARG A 190 -1.98 7.48 -1.74
C ARG A 190 -2.55 6.30 -2.51
N GLY A 191 -3.65 6.51 -3.24
CA GLY A 191 -4.20 5.49 -4.12
C GLY A 191 -3.20 5.13 -5.22
N ALA A 192 -2.96 3.83 -5.42
CA ALA A 192 -2.06 3.34 -6.46
C ALA A 192 -2.61 3.59 -7.87
N GLY A 193 -1.70 3.75 -8.84
CA GLY A 193 -1.98 3.92 -10.25
C GLY A 193 -2.27 5.37 -10.66
N VAL A 194 -2.52 5.52 -11.96
CA VAL A 194 -2.87 6.80 -12.57
C VAL A 194 -4.39 7.02 -12.46
N HIS A 195 -4.79 8.15 -11.90
CA HIS A 195 -6.19 8.54 -11.81
C HIS A 195 -6.81 8.69 -13.21
N GLY A 196 -8.07 8.29 -13.39
CA GLY A 196 -8.72 8.29 -14.71
C GLY A 196 -8.92 9.67 -15.37
N SER A 197 -9.27 10.71 -14.60
CA SER A 197 -9.62 12.02 -15.15
C SER A 197 -9.09 13.25 -14.41
N ARG A 198 -8.58 13.12 -13.18
CA ARG A 198 -8.11 14.26 -12.40
C ARG A 198 -6.69 14.61 -12.79
N SER A 199 -6.54 15.78 -13.40
CA SER A 199 -5.25 16.33 -13.78
C SER A 199 -4.57 17.05 -12.61
N LYS A 200 -3.24 16.91 -12.54
CA LYS A 200 -2.40 17.75 -11.68
C LYS A 200 -2.20 19.11 -12.34
N ALA A 201 -1.82 20.11 -11.54
CA ALA A 201 -1.65 21.50 -12.02
C ALA A 201 -0.64 21.64 -13.18
N ALA A 202 0.35 20.76 -13.25
CA ALA A 202 1.33 20.72 -14.35
C ALA A 202 0.87 19.94 -15.60
N GLY A 203 -0.40 19.50 -15.65
CA GLY A 203 -0.93 18.61 -16.69
C GLY A 203 -0.62 17.13 -16.44
N GLY A 204 -1.33 16.25 -17.14
CA GLY A 204 -1.35 14.80 -16.86
C GLY A 204 -2.13 14.47 -15.58
N ASN A 205 -2.44 13.20 -15.35
CA ASN A 205 -3.25 12.80 -14.20
C ASN A 205 -2.40 12.54 -12.95
N TYR A 206 -3.03 12.56 -11.78
CA TYR A 206 -2.39 12.12 -10.54
C TYR A 206 -1.96 10.66 -10.66
N ASP A 207 -0.75 10.37 -10.22
CA ASP A 207 -0.18 9.02 -10.23
C ASP A 207 0.35 8.68 -8.83
N GLY A 208 -0.08 7.54 -8.31
CA GLY A 208 0.41 6.98 -7.04
C GLY A 208 1.49 5.91 -7.21
N GLY A 209 1.83 5.53 -8.44
CA GLY A 209 2.71 4.40 -8.71
C GLY A 209 2.06 3.05 -8.43
N ALA A 210 2.84 1.98 -8.47
CA ALA A 210 2.37 0.64 -8.15
C ALA A 210 2.03 0.49 -6.66
N VAL A 211 1.27 -0.55 -6.31
CA VAL A 211 1.02 -0.90 -4.89
C VAL A 211 2.36 -1.12 -4.17
N GLY A 212 2.54 -0.48 -3.02
CA GLY A 212 3.77 -0.48 -2.23
C GLY A 212 4.85 0.51 -2.69
N TYR A 213 4.56 1.37 -3.67
CA TYR A 213 5.48 2.44 -4.06
C TYR A 213 5.65 3.47 -2.94
N ALA A 214 6.90 3.76 -2.57
CA ALA A 214 7.25 4.73 -1.54
C ALA A 214 7.68 6.06 -2.18
N GLY A 215 6.74 7.01 -2.24
CA GLY A 215 7.03 8.39 -2.67
C GLY A 215 7.69 9.21 -1.56
N GLN A 216 8.48 10.21 -1.96
CA GLN A 216 9.01 11.24 -1.07
C GLN A 216 8.11 12.48 -1.12
N ASP A 217 8.23 13.35 -0.12
CA ASP A 217 7.61 14.67 -0.17
C ASP A 217 8.20 15.49 -1.33
N GLN A 218 7.38 16.36 -1.91
CA GLN A 218 7.77 17.17 -3.06
C GLN A 218 7.16 18.55 -2.96
N LEU A 219 7.98 19.57 -3.21
CA LEU A 219 7.50 20.93 -3.38
C LEU A 219 6.98 21.13 -4.80
N PHE A 220 5.85 21.83 -4.93
CA PHE A 220 5.38 22.21 -6.25
C PHE A 220 6.38 23.20 -6.87
N ARG A 221 6.74 22.98 -8.15
CA ARG A 221 7.61 23.90 -8.88
C ARG A 221 6.97 25.29 -8.88
N HIS A 222 7.67 26.27 -8.34
CA HIS A 222 7.27 27.67 -8.36
C HIS A 222 8.48 28.55 -8.62
N VAL A 223 8.20 29.79 -9.01
CA VAL A 223 9.20 30.84 -9.22
C VAL A 223 8.77 32.06 -8.43
N HIS A 224 9.75 32.86 -8.05
CA HIS A 224 9.50 34.17 -7.48
C HIS A 224 10.01 35.24 -8.44
N GLU A 225 9.17 36.20 -8.75
CA GLU A 225 9.53 37.38 -9.52
C GLU A 225 9.80 38.55 -8.57
N LEU A 226 10.94 39.21 -8.76
CA LEU A 226 11.25 40.46 -8.06
C LEU A 226 10.77 41.64 -8.90
N TRP A 227 9.66 42.25 -8.50
CA TRP A 227 9.17 43.47 -9.13
C TRP A 227 9.85 44.71 -8.54
N LEU A 228 10.65 45.41 -9.35
CA LEU A 228 11.26 46.69 -8.99
C LEU A 228 10.51 47.82 -9.71
N ASN A 229 10.03 48.83 -8.98
CA ASN A 229 9.49 50.05 -9.57
C ASN A 229 10.53 51.18 -9.41
N SER A 230 10.82 51.90 -10.50
CA SER A 230 11.81 53.00 -10.56
C SER A 230 11.62 54.10 -9.50
N ASN A 231 10.44 54.16 -8.86
CA ASN A 231 10.16 55.13 -7.79
C ASN A 231 10.52 54.65 -6.39
N ASN A 232 11.01 53.42 -6.20
CA ASN A 232 11.34 52.88 -4.88
C ASN A 232 12.76 52.28 -4.87
N ASN A 233 13.74 53.17 -4.87
CA ASN A 233 15.16 52.85 -5.00
C ASN A 233 15.80 52.30 -3.71
N THR A 234 15.01 51.93 -2.69
CA THR A 234 15.53 51.58 -1.38
C THR A 234 14.76 50.41 -0.77
N VAL A 235 15.24 49.19 -1.03
CA VAL A 235 14.87 48.01 -0.23
C VAL A 235 16.01 47.79 0.77
N GLY A 236 15.76 48.07 2.06
CA GLY A 236 16.67 47.70 3.16
C GLY A 236 18.12 48.18 3.03
N GLY A 237 18.35 49.44 2.59
CA GLY A 237 19.71 49.99 2.47
C GLY A 237 20.48 49.51 1.22
N THR A 238 19.81 48.83 0.29
CA THR A 238 20.39 48.34 -0.96
C THR A 238 19.70 49.05 -2.13
N THR A 239 20.43 49.90 -2.86
CA THR A 239 19.90 50.57 -4.06
C THR A 239 19.85 49.61 -5.23
N ALA A 240 18.66 49.24 -5.69
CA ALA A 240 18.50 48.51 -6.94
C ALA A 240 18.40 49.52 -8.09
N TYR A 241 19.48 49.69 -8.85
CA TYR A 241 19.51 50.59 -10.01
C TYR A 241 18.94 49.88 -11.24
N SER A 242 17.89 50.45 -11.86
CA SER A 242 17.38 50.00 -13.15
C SER A 242 17.95 50.88 -14.26
N SER A 243 18.82 50.32 -15.10
CA SER A 243 19.28 50.98 -16.33
C SER A 243 19.04 50.12 -17.55
N GLY A 244 18.15 50.60 -18.43
CA GLY A 244 17.96 50.07 -19.78
C GLY A 244 16.81 49.08 -19.93
N ALA A 245 16.44 48.82 -21.18
CA ALA A 245 15.45 47.81 -21.56
C ALA A 245 16.09 46.41 -21.47
N GLY A 246 16.16 45.85 -20.26
CA GLY A 246 16.71 44.52 -20.01
C GLY A 246 16.24 43.95 -18.66
N PRO A 247 16.45 42.66 -18.40
CA PRO A 247 16.07 42.03 -17.14
C PRO A 247 16.70 42.77 -15.96
N ASN A 248 15.90 43.11 -14.95
CA ASN A 248 16.35 43.80 -13.76
C ASN A 248 17.48 43.01 -13.06
N THR A 249 18.73 43.48 -13.15
CA THR A 249 19.86 42.93 -12.42
C THR A 249 20.07 43.75 -11.13
N PRO A 250 19.98 43.15 -9.93
CA PRO A 250 20.23 43.89 -8.70
C PRO A 250 21.73 44.26 -8.63
N SER A 251 22.06 45.52 -8.89
CA SER A 251 23.42 46.04 -8.72
C SER A 251 23.56 46.71 -7.36
N SER A 252 24.03 45.97 -6.36
CA SER A 252 24.52 46.60 -5.14
C SER A 252 25.88 46.04 -4.77
N ALA A 253 26.88 46.92 -4.74
CA ALA A 253 28.15 46.65 -4.12
C ALA A 253 27.92 46.53 -2.60
N SER A 254 27.86 45.31 -2.08
CA SER A 254 27.97 45.06 -0.65
C SER A 254 29.44 45.16 -0.25
N ALA A 255 29.77 46.06 0.68
CA ALA A 255 31.09 46.08 1.32
C ALA A 255 31.28 44.94 2.35
N ASN A 256 30.26 44.12 2.58
CA ASN A 256 30.24 43.00 3.53
C ASN A 256 30.27 41.63 2.82
N GLY A 257 31.17 41.48 1.84
CA GLY A 257 31.33 40.24 1.10
C GLY A 257 30.31 40.04 -0.04
N ALA A 258 30.76 39.29 -1.05
CA ALA A 258 30.16 38.94 -2.35
C ALA A 258 28.81 39.62 -2.73
N SER A 259 28.87 40.53 -3.71
CA SER A 259 27.74 41.00 -4.53
C SER A 259 26.98 39.88 -5.25
N PRO A 260 25.71 40.08 -5.65
CA PRO A 260 24.58 40.64 -4.91
C PRO A 260 23.79 39.48 -4.28
N GLY A 261 23.76 39.44 -2.95
CA GLY A 261 23.15 38.33 -2.21
C GLY A 261 21.62 38.33 -2.35
N TYR A 262 21.09 37.31 -3.03
CA TYR A 262 19.72 36.78 -3.01
C TYR A 262 18.64 37.75 -2.49
N SER A 263 17.86 38.32 -3.41
CA SER A 263 16.72 39.20 -3.12
C SER A 263 15.55 38.52 -2.41
N ILE A 264 15.57 37.19 -2.27
CA ILE A 264 14.49 36.37 -1.70
C ILE A 264 15.15 35.35 -0.77
N ARG A 265 14.92 35.50 0.54
CA ARG A 265 15.70 34.78 1.58
C ARG A 265 14.85 33.96 2.53
N SER A 266 13.65 34.44 2.86
CA SER A 266 12.81 33.82 3.87
C SER A 266 11.35 34.15 3.61
N VAL A 267 10.49 33.21 3.98
CA VAL A 267 9.05 33.46 4.11
C VAL A 267 8.82 34.45 5.25
N ILE A 268 8.15 35.57 4.95
CA ILE A 268 7.75 36.61 5.91
C ILE A 268 6.22 36.68 5.99
N SER A 269 5.71 37.33 7.04
CA SER A 269 4.28 37.61 7.15
C SER A 269 3.81 38.59 6.07
N ASP A 270 2.61 38.39 5.55
CA ASP A 270 1.90 39.35 4.67
C ASP A 270 0.90 40.24 5.44
N GLY A 271 0.95 40.21 6.78
CA GLY A 271 0.03 40.92 7.67
C GLY A 271 -1.33 40.24 7.82
N SER A 272 -2.07 40.06 6.72
CA SER A 272 -3.44 39.53 6.75
C SER A 272 -3.52 38.04 7.08
N ASN A 273 -2.54 37.25 6.64
CA ASN A 273 -2.49 35.80 6.84
C ASN A 273 -1.44 35.38 7.88
N GLY A 274 -0.81 36.35 8.55
CA GLY A 274 0.17 36.12 9.60
C GLY A 274 1.52 35.59 9.09
N THR A 275 2.38 35.12 10.00
CA THR A 275 3.68 34.54 9.65
C THR A 275 3.49 33.09 9.21
N PRO A 276 3.99 32.67 8.03
CA PRO A 276 3.93 31.27 7.61
C PRO A 276 4.59 30.32 8.62
N ARG A 277 3.96 29.17 8.86
CA ARG A 277 4.58 28.08 9.64
C ARG A 277 5.72 27.46 8.82
N ALA A 278 6.89 27.31 9.44
CA ALA A 278 8.06 26.72 8.81
C ALA A 278 8.57 25.54 9.66
N GLY A 279 9.14 24.53 8.99
CA GLY A 279 9.69 23.30 9.58
C GLY A 279 10.57 22.59 8.56
N ASP A 280 11.04 21.40 8.90
CA ASP A 280 11.87 20.53 8.05
C ASP A 280 11.05 19.60 7.14
N GLU A 281 9.73 19.54 7.30
CA GLU A 281 8.80 18.73 6.49
C GLU A 281 7.67 19.58 5.92
N ASN A 282 7.32 19.36 4.64
CA ASN A 282 6.13 19.98 4.03
C ASN A 282 4.89 19.10 4.21
N THR A 283 4.03 19.45 5.16
CA THR A 283 2.79 18.70 5.44
C THR A 283 1.54 19.58 5.47
N PRO A 284 0.38 19.05 5.02
CA PRO A 284 -0.91 19.67 5.34
C PRO A 284 -1.24 19.49 6.83
N ALA A 285 -2.28 20.15 7.32
CA ALA A 285 -2.80 19.85 8.66
C ALA A 285 -3.19 18.36 8.77
N TYR A 286 -2.80 17.71 9.86
CA TYR A 286 -3.02 16.27 10.05
C TYR A 286 -3.38 15.93 11.50
N ILE A 287 -3.96 14.74 11.68
CA ILE A 287 -4.12 14.05 12.98
C ILE A 287 -3.41 12.71 12.86
N ALA A 288 -2.61 12.36 13.87
CA ALA A 288 -1.95 11.07 13.90
C ALA A 288 -2.94 9.96 14.31
N VAL A 289 -2.95 8.88 13.55
CA VAL A 289 -3.79 7.70 13.78
C VAL A 289 -2.95 6.44 13.90
N LYS A 290 -3.49 5.42 14.55
CA LYS A 290 -2.84 4.13 14.71
C LYS A 290 -3.31 3.18 13.62
N TYR A 291 -2.38 2.69 12.80
CA TYR A 291 -2.67 1.73 11.74
C TYR A 291 -2.41 0.29 12.19
N LYS A 292 -3.36 -0.60 11.90
CA LYS A 292 -3.20 -2.05 12.08
C LYS A 292 -3.52 -2.81 10.81
N VAL A 293 -2.77 -3.89 10.57
CA VAL A 293 -2.95 -4.82 9.45
C VAL A 293 -3.67 -6.08 9.92
N ARG A 294 -4.62 -6.59 9.11
CA ARG A 294 -5.27 -7.90 9.33
C ARG A 294 -4.30 -9.04 9.00
N VAL A 295 -4.03 -9.90 9.98
CA VAL A 295 -3.02 -10.98 9.86
C VAL A 295 -3.55 -12.41 9.95
N ALA A 296 -4.77 -12.59 10.47
CA ALA A 296 -5.45 -13.88 10.60
C ALA A 296 -6.94 -13.72 10.25
#